data_AF-A0A0C2N4I8-F1
#
_entry.id   AF-A0A0C2N4I8-F1
#
_cell.length_a   1.000
_cell.length_b   1.000
_cell.length_c   1.000
_cell.angle_alpha   90.00
_cell.angle_beta   90.00
_cell.angle_gamma   90.00
#
_symmetry.space_group_name_H-M   'P 1'
#
loop_
_entity.id
_entity.type
_entity.pdbx_description
1 polymer ?
#
loop_
_entity_poly.entity_id
_entity_poly.type
_entity_poly.pdbx_seq_one_letter_code
_entity_poly.pdbx_strand_id
1 'polypeptide(L)'
;MPLSETCNINSNQSNNLKIEFIDLSYYYKNMAYIPKVIPENIRQQIEEFHTDPFLWWISQIVTYVLRLQPSIIKKLKPIEFKSPIVGVHVRRTDKLIREANFYPIEEYMKYVDLYYRKFEQTSKVSKRSVYLATDDRELMAEFLKK
;
A
#
# COMPACT_ATOMS: atom_id res chain seq x y z
N MET A 1 6.87 13.97 -4.49
CA MET A 1 7.65 15.11 -3.94
C MET A 1 9.09 14.64 -3.78
N PRO A 2 10.09 15.52 -3.77
CA PRO A 2 11.45 15.07 -3.46
C PRO A 2 11.50 14.46 -2.05
N LEU A 3 12.43 13.53 -1.84
CA LEU A 3 12.64 12.93 -0.51
C LEU A 3 13.24 13.93 0.49
N SER A 4 13.89 14.98 -0.01
CA SER A 4 14.36 16.12 0.78
C SER A 4 14.32 17.39 -0.08
N GLU A 5 13.98 18.52 0.53
CA GLU A 5 13.97 19.83 -0.13
C GLU A 5 15.34 20.53 -0.02
N THR A 6 16.14 20.15 0.97
CA THR A 6 17.40 20.83 1.34
C THR A 6 18.65 20.01 1.02
N CYS A 7 18.51 18.71 0.75
CA CYS A 7 19.64 17.83 0.43
C CYS A 7 19.32 17.05 -0.84
N ASN A 8 20.15 17.21 -1.87
CA ASN A 8 20.04 16.46 -3.11
C ASN A 8 21.43 16.03 -3.61
N ILE A 9 21.48 14.99 -4.44
CA ILE A 9 22.75 14.38 -4.85
C ILE A 9 23.60 15.29 -5.75
N ASN A 10 22.96 16.30 -6.36
CA ASN A 10 23.57 17.23 -7.30
C ASN A 10 23.95 18.57 -6.63
N SER A 11 23.76 18.71 -5.31
CA SER A 11 24.09 19.95 -4.61
C SER A 11 25.58 19.99 -4.37
N ASN A 12 26.29 20.87 -5.10
CA ASN A 12 27.74 21.09 -4.96
C ASN A 12 28.17 21.70 -3.61
N GLN A 13 27.21 21.99 -2.73
CA GLN A 13 27.45 22.42 -1.35
C GLN A 13 26.42 21.73 -0.44
N SER A 14 26.82 20.63 0.19
CA SER A 14 26.19 20.19 1.43
C SER A 14 27.08 20.67 2.57
N ASN A 15 26.81 21.85 3.14
CA ASN A 15 27.29 22.37 4.43
C ASN A 15 28.37 21.53 5.17
N ASN A 16 29.59 21.40 4.64
CA ASN A 16 30.68 20.55 5.19
C ASN A 16 30.32 19.07 5.49
N LEU A 17 29.27 18.52 4.88
CA LEU A 17 28.85 17.14 5.06
C LEU A 17 29.55 16.22 4.04
N LYS A 18 30.05 15.09 4.53
CA LYS A 18 30.63 14.02 3.70
C LYS A 18 29.49 13.22 3.07
N ILE A 19 29.45 13.19 1.73
CA ILE A 19 28.54 12.31 1.00
C ILE A 19 29.14 10.90 1.03
N GLU A 20 28.47 9.96 1.70
CA GLU A 20 28.82 8.55 1.66
C GLU A 20 27.75 7.77 0.89
N PHE A 21 28.18 7.12 -0.19
CA PHE A 21 27.33 6.16 -0.89
C PHE A 21 27.39 4.83 -0.14
N ILE A 22 26.29 4.50 0.53
CA ILE A 22 26.18 3.24 1.25
C ILE A 22 25.75 2.17 0.25
N ASP A 23 26.63 1.21 -0.03
CA ASP A 23 26.28 0.01 -0.77
C ASP A 23 25.37 -0.88 0.09
N LEU A 24 24.11 -1.00 -0.32
CA LEU A 24 23.09 -1.79 0.37
C LEU A 24 23.49 -3.27 0.47
N SER A 25 24.27 -3.81 -0.48
CA SER A 25 24.73 -5.21 -0.49
C SER A 25 25.58 -5.55 0.75
N TYR A 26 26.33 -4.58 1.27
CA TYR A 26 27.16 -4.72 2.45
C TYR A 26 26.33 -4.69 3.75
N TYR A 27 25.27 -3.88 3.80
CA TYR A 27 24.46 -3.66 5.00
C TYR A 27 23.36 -4.70 5.24
N TYR A 28 23.00 -5.54 4.26
CA TYR A 28 22.16 -6.71 4.51
C TYR A 28 22.78 -7.69 5.53
N LYS A 29 24.07 -7.55 5.88
CA LYS A 29 24.70 -8.26 7.01
C LYS A 29 24.27 -7.73 8.38
N ASN A 30 23.90 -6.45 8.48
CA ASN A 30 23.40 -5.84 9.72
C ASN A 30 21.88 -6.03 9.82
N MET A 31 21.46 -7.14 10.43
CA MET A 31 20.05 -7.52 10.60
C MET A 31 19.23 -6.55 11.49
N ALA A 32 19.87 -5.60 12.17
CA ALA A 32 19.23 -4.74 13.17
C ALA A 32 18.11 -3.83 12.62
N TYR A 33 18.09 -3.56 11.31
CA TYR A 33 17.12 -2.66 10.68
C TYR A 33 16.35 -3.30 9.51
N ILE A 34 16.43 -4.63 9.36
CA ILE A 34 15.71 -5.35 8.32
C ILE A 34 14.30 -5.68 8.83
N PRO A 35 13.23 -5.50 8.03
CA PRO A 35 11.89 -5.96 8.39
C PRO A 35 11.87 -7.40 8.94
N LYS A 36 11.14 -7.69 10.02
CA LYS A 36 10.20 -6.82 10.75
C LYS A 36 10.87 -6.14 11.96
N VAL A 37 11.34 -4.89 11.79
CA VAL A 37 11.94 -4.08 12.87
C VAL A 37 11.08 -2.84 13.13
N ILE A 38 10.96 -2.49 14.40
CA ILE A 38 10.24 -1.31 14.91
C ILE A 38 11.18 -0.62 15.91
N PRO A 39 11.23 0.72 15.95
CA PRO A 39 12.03 1.43 16.95
C PRO A 39 11.52 1.15 18.37
N GLU A 40 12.41 0.70 19.25
CA GLU A 40 12.04 0.24 20.59
C GLU A 40 11.40 1.34 21.45
N ASN A 41 11.83 2.59 21.24
CA ASN A 41 11.35 3.75 21.99
C ASN A 41 9.87 4.10 21.73
N ILE A 42 9.27 3.60 20.65
CA ILE A 42 7.85 3.85 20.33
C ILE A 42 7.02 2.56 20.26
N ARG A 43 7.65 1.39 20.44
CA ARG A 43 6.99 0.07 20.31
C ARG A 43 5.74 -0.02 21.18
N GLN A 44 5.91 0.20 22.49
CA GLN A 44 4.83 0.08 23.47
C GLN A 44 3.64 1.00 23.12
N GLN A 45 3.93 2.22 22.70
CA GLN A 45 2.91 3.19 22.31
C GLN A 45 2.10 2.72 21.10
N ILE A 46 2.73 2.06 20.13
CA ILE A 46 2.04 1.52 18.95
C ILE A 46 1.19 0.31 19.33
N GLU A 47 1.73 -0.57 20.17
CA GLU A 47 1.04 -1.78 20.66
C GLU A 47 -0.26 -1.44 21.42
N GLU A 48 -0.33 -0.26 22.05
CA GLU A 48 -1.55 0.20 22.74
C GLU A 48 -2.74 0.45 21.79
N PHE A 49 -2.51 0.79 20.51
CA PHE A 49 -3.58 1.15 19.58
C PHE A 49 -3.61 0.36 18.26
N HIS A 50 -2.59 -0.44 17.94
CA HIS A 50 -2.51 -1.17 16.67
C HIS A 50 -2.13 -2.64 16.88
N THR A 51 -2.93 -3.54 16.30
CA THR A 51 -2.75 -5.00 16.45
C THR A 51 -1.55 -5.56 15.67
N ASP A 52 -1.04 -4.81 14.68
CA ASP A 52 0.21 -5.11 13.97
C ASP A 52 1.16 -3.89 13.99
N PRO A 53 1.99 -3.74 15.04
CA PRO A 53 2.84 -2.57 15.20
C PRO A 53 3.83 -2.35 14.05
N PHE A 54 4.31 -3.44 13.42
CA PHE A 54 5.23 -3.35 12.30
C PHE A 54 4.54 -2.77 11.07
N LEU A 55 3.30 -3.20 10.79
CA LEU A 55 2.50 -2.66 9.69
C LEU A 55 2.27 -1.15 9.86
N TRP A 56 2.00 -0.68 11.08
CA TRP A 56 1.87 0.74 11.34
C TRP A 56 3.18 1.49 11.07
N TRP A 57 4.32 0.95 11.55
CA TRP A 57 5.63 1.57 11.38
C TRP A 57 6.04 1.69 9.92
N ILE A 58 5.96 0.61 9.14
CA ILE A 58 6.33 0.63 7.72
C ILE A 58 5.40 1.57 6.92
N SER A 59 4.14 1.72 7.35
CA SER A 59 3.19 2.65 6.72
C SER A 59 3.61 4.12 6.85
N GLN A 60 4.33 4.51 7.90
CA GLN A 60 4.87 5.87 8.02
C GLN A 60 5.89 6.16 6.90
N ILE A 61 6.78 5.20 6.64
CA ILE A 61 7.78 5.30 5.57
C ILE A 61 7.10 5.36 4.20
N VAL A 62 6.16 4.43 3.95
CA VAL A 62 5.39 4.39 2.70
C VAL A 62 4.64 5.70 2.47
N THR A 63 3.98 6.24 3.51
CA THR A 63 3.24 7.52 3.43
C THR A 63 4.16 8.68 3.04
N TYR A 64 5.36 8.74 3.62
CA TYR A 64 6.33 9.79 3.31
C TYR A 64 6.86 9.69 1.87
N VAL A 65 7.19 8.48 1.42
CA VAL A 65 7.73 8.22 0.07
C VAL A 65 6.68 8.48 -1.00
N LEU A 66 5.42 8.11 -0.76
CA LEU A 66 4.33 8.21 -1.73
C LEU A 66 3.66 9.60 -1.80
N ARG A 67 4.27 10.65 -1.23
CA ARG A 67 3.77 12.02 -1.37
C ARG A 67 3.72 12.44 -2.84
N LEU A 68 2.52 12.55 -3.37
CA LEU A 68 2.28 12.91 -4.77
C LEU A 68 2.66 14.37 -5.03
N GLN A 69 3.18 14.66 -6.23
CA GLN A 69 3.39 16.05 -6.63
C GLN A 69 2.05 16.75 -6.87
N PRO A 70 1.92 18.06 -6.58
CA PRO A 70 0.69 18.81 -6.82
C PRO A 70 0.19 18.72 -8.28
N SER A 71 1.11 18.65 -9.24
CA SER A 71 0.80 18.47 -10.67
C SER A 71 0.11 17.12 -10.95
N ILE A 72 0.55 16.06 -10.27
CA ILE A 72 -0.04 14.71 -10.38
C ILE A 72 -1.43 14.70 -9.74
N ILE A 73 -1.58 15.31 -8.56
CA ILE A 73 -2.88 15.41 -7.87
C ILE A 73 -3.91 16.11 -8.75
N LYS A 74 -3.53 17.22 -9.40
CA LYS A 74 -4.41 17.93 -10.35
C LYS A 74 -4.81 17.07 -11.55
N LYS A 75 -3.90 16.22 -12.05
CA LYS A 75 -4.18 15.31 -13.18
C LYS A 75 -5.04 14.11 -12.79
N LEU A 76 -4.87 13.60 -11.57
CA LEU A 76 -5.56 12.39 -11.12
C LEU A 76 -7.07 12.55 -11.03
N LYS A 77 -7.58 13.78 -10.90
CA LYS A 77 -9.03 14.07 -10.75
C LYS A 77 -9.68 13.05 -9.80
N PRO A 78 -9.28 13.03 -8.52
CA PRO A 78 -9.63 11.96 -7.60
C PRO A 78 -11.13 11.68 -7.66
N ILE A 79 -11.46 10.44 -8.03
CA ILE A 79 -12.85 9.97 -8.07
C ILE A 79 -13.31 9.88 -6.62
N GLU A 80 -14.40 10.55 -6.29
CA GLU A 80 -15.01 10.42 -4.99
C GLU A 80 -15.73 9.07 -4.91
N PHE A 81 -15.14 8.13 -4.18
CA PHE A 81 -15.77 6.85 -3.89
C PHE A 81 -16.73 7.01 -2.70
N LYS A 82 -17.96 6.52 -2.86
CA LYS A 82 -18.95 6.51 -1.78
C LYS A 82 -18.73 5.30 -0.89
N SER A 83 -18.59 5.54 0.41
CA SER A 83 -18.56 4.47 1.43
C SER A 83 -19.97 3.93 1.69
N PRO A 84 -20.12 2.63 2.03
CA PRO A 84 -19.07 1.61 2.12
C PRO A 84 -18.65 1.02 0.76
N ILE A 85 -17.34 0.87 0.55
CA ILE A 85 -16.73 0.27 -0.65
C ILE A 85 -15.65 -0.74 -0.25
N VAL A 86 -15.55 -1.86 -0.96
CA VAL A 86 -14.49 -2.86 -0.76
C VAL A 86 -13.52 -2.83 -1.94
N GLY A 87 -12.22 -2.67 -1.65
CA GLY A 87 -11.16 -2.79 -2.64
C GLY A 87 -10.78 -4.24 -2.88
N VAL A 88 -10.71 -4.67 -4.14
CA VAL A 88 -10.29 -6.00 -4.56
C VAL A 88 -9.15 -5.85 -5.57
N HIS A 89 -8.00 -6.45 -5.28
CA HIS A 89 -6.87 -6.47 -6.18
C HIS A 89 -6.62 -7.90 -6.67
N VAL A 90 -6.78 -8.12 -7.98
CA VAL A 90 -6.55 -9.42 -8.63
C VAL A 90 -5.33 -9.31 -9.52
N ARG A 91 -4.24 -9.96 -9.12
CA ARG A 91 -2.95 -9.98 -9.83
C ARG A 91 -2.77 -11.34 -10.52
N ARG A 92 -2.72 -11.35 -11.85
CA ARG A 92 -2.59 -12.56 -12.67
C ARG A 92 -1.28 -12.55 -13.46
N THR A 93 -1.34 -12.24 -14.75
CA THR A 93 -0.24 -12.20 -15.73
C THR A 93 1.08 -12.90 -15.31
N ASP A 94 2.18 -12.17 -15.14
CA ASP A 94 3.50 -12.72 -14.81
C ASP A 94 3.59 -13.34 -13.40
N LYS A 95 2.74 -12.90 -12.46
CA LYS A 95 2.75 -13.37 -11.07
C LYS A 95 2.42 -14.87 -10.97
N LEU A 96 1.57 -15.35 -11.88
CA LEU A 96 1.15 -16.76 -11.95
C LEU A 96 2.26 -17.70 -12.44
N ILE A 97 3.31 -17.17 -13.06
CA ILE A 97 4.38 -18.00 -13.62
C ILE A 97 5.24 -18.58 -12.49
N ARG A 98 5.46 -17.82 -11.41
CA ARG A 98 6.45 -18.21 -10.37
C ARG A 98 6.11 -17.83 -8.94
N GLU A 99 5.21 -16.88 -8.71
CA GLU A 99 5.13 -16.20 -7.41
C GLU A 99 3.82 -16.44 -6.68
N ALA A 100 2.72 -16.66 -7.40
CA ALA A 100 1.39 -16.83 -6.81
C ALA A 100 0.55 -17.83 -7.60
N ASN A 101 -0.46 -18.40 -6.92
CA ASN A 101 -1.45 -19.25 -7.56
C ASN A 101 -2.56 -18.43 -8.23
N PHE A 102 -3.22 -19.04 -9.20
CA PHE A 102 -4.44 -18.48 -9.78
C PHE A 102 -5.60 -18.64 -8.80
N TYR A 103 -6.33 -17.56 -8.59
CA TYR A 103 -7.56 -17.55 -7.81
C TYR A 103 -8.70 -16.98 -8.66
N PRO A 104 -9.84 -17.68 -8.77
CA PRO A 104 -11.01 -17.19 -9.50
C PRO A 104 -11.66 -16.02 -8.75
N ILE A 105 -12.38 -15.15 -9.46
CA ILE A 105 -12.92 -13.91 -8.88
C ILE A 105 -13.94 -14.18 -7.76
N GLU A 106 -14.66 -15.29 -7.86
CA GLU A 106 -15.63 -15.77 -6.89
C GLU A 106 -15.03 -15.93 -5.49
N GLU A 107 -13.77 -16.35 -5.42
CA GLU A 107 -13.07 -16.54 -4.15
C GLU A 107 -12.88 -15.20 -3.42
N TYR A 108 -12.52 -14.14 -4.16
CA TYR A 108 -12.45 -12.79 -3.63
C TYR A 108 -13.84 -12.28 -3.21
N MET A 109 -14.86 -12.52 -4.06
CA MET A 109 -16.23 -12.05 -3.80
C MET A 109 -16.85 -12.68 -2.55
N LYS A 110 -16.43 -13.89 -2.15
CA LYS A 110 -16.83 -14.49 -0.87
C LYS A 110 -16.49 -13.59 0.32
N TYR A 111 -15.29 -13.02 0.34
CA TYR A 111 -14.86 -12.14 1.44
C TYR A 111 -15.52 -10.76 1.38
N VAL A 112 -15.81 -10.27 0.16
CA VAL A 112 -16.60 -9.05 -0.03
C VAL A 112 -18.01 -9.21 0.54
N ASP A 113 -18.67 -10.34 0.25
CA ASP A 113 -20.00 -10.63 0.78
C ASP A 113 -19.98 -10.76 2.31
N LEU A 114 -18.99 -11.45 2.88
CA LEU A 114 -18.82 -11.54 4.33
C LEU A 114 -18.64 -10.17 5.00
N TYR A 115 -17.84 -9.28 4.41
CA TYR A 115 -17.68 -7.91 4.89
C TYR A 115 -19.01 -7.17 4.92
N TYR A 116 -19.76 -7.19 3.80
CA TYR A 116 -21.04 -6.48 3.73
C TYR A 116 -22.08 -7.06 4.67
N ARG A 117 -22.17 -8.39 4.79
CA ARG A 117 -23.05 -9.04 5.77
C ARG A 117 -22.76 -8.58 7.20
N LYS A 118 -21.49 -8.46 7.57
CA LYS A 118 -21.09 -7.95 8.89
C LYS A 118 -21.46 -6.47 9.04
N PHE A 119 -21.19 -5.65 8.04
CA PHE A 119 -21.47 -4.20 8.08
C PHE A 119 -22.97 -3.88 8.12
N GLU A 120 -23.77 -4.67 7.41
CA GLU A 120 -25.24 -4.54 7.35
C GLU A 120 -25.92 -4.86 8.68
N GLN A 121 -25.24 -5.53 9.62
CA GLN A 121 -25.75 -5.74 10.98
C GLN A 121 -25.83 -4.44 11.79
N THR A 122 -24.96 -3.47 11.49
CA THR A 122 -24.86 -2.21 12.25
C THR A 122 -25.27 -0.98 11.45
N SER A 123 -25.36 -1.08 10.12
CA SER A 123 -25.58 0.09 9.25
C SER A 123 -26.32 -0.30 7.98
N LYS A 124 -27.25 0.54 7.52
CA LYS A 124 -27.97 0.29 6.27
C LYS A 124 -27.07 0.55 5.06
N VAL A 125 -26.94 -0.45 4.20
CA VAL A 125 -26.20 -0.35 2.93
C VAL A 125 -27.19 -0.24 1.78
N SER A 126 -27.18 0.87 1.05
CA SER A 126 -28.05 1.06 -0.11
C SER A 126 -27.51 0.38 -1.37
N LYS A 127 -26.19 0.32 -1.52
CA LYS A 127 -25.50 -0.33 -2.63
C LYS A 127 -24.16 -0.90 -2.17
N ARG A 128 -23.96 -2.19 -2.39
CA ARG A 128 -22.64 -2.83 -2.24
C ARG A 128 -21.77 -2.42 -3.41
N SER A 129 -20.60 -1.86 -3.13
CA SER A 129 -19.70 -1.27 -4.12
C SER A 129 -18.32 -1.92 -4.02
N VAL A 130 -17.75 -2.28 -5.17
CA VAL A 130 -16.41 -2.88 -5.24
C VAL A 130 -15.52 -2.02 -6.13
N TYR A 131 -14.32 -1.72 -5.65
CA TYR A 131 -13.25 -1.16 -6.48
C TYR A 131 -12.33 -2.31 -6.91
N LEU A 132 -12.40 -2.70 -8.18
CA LEU A 132 -11.56 -3.76 -8.75
C LEU A 132 -10.31 -3.16 -9.40
N ALA A 133 -9.14 -3.58 -8.92
CA ALA A 133 -7.85 -3.33 -9.56
C ALA A 133 -7.31 -4.66 -10.10
N THR A 134 -7.00 -4.72 -11.39
CA THR A 134 -6.42 -5.93 -11.99
C THR A 134 -5.52 -5.60 -13.17
N ASP A 135 -4.54 -6.47 -13.41
CA ASP A 135 -3.68 -6.50 -14.58
C ASP A 135 -4.24 -7.38 -15.71
N ASP A 136 -5.37 -8.07 -15.49
CA ASP A 136 -6.05 -8.93 -16.45
C ASP A 136 -7.26 -8.22 -17.09
N ARG A 137 -7.20 -8.01 -18.41
CA ARG A 137 -8.26 -7.35 -19.17
C ARG A 137 -9.51 -8.22 -19.33
N GLU A 138 -9.36 -9.53 -19.40
CA GLU A 138 -10.48 -10.45 -19.60
C GLU A 138 -11.34 -10.50 -18.34
N LEU A 139 -10.71 -10.46 -17.16
CA LEU A 139 -11.39 -10.36 -15.88
C LEU A 139 -12.29 -9.12 -15.78
N MET A 140 -11.84 -7.97 -16.31
CA MET A 140 -12.67 -6.76 -16.31
C MET A 140 -13.96 -6.95 -17.12
N ALA A 141 -13.88 -7.64 -18.26
CA ALA A 141 -15.06 -7.94 -19.09
C ALA A 141 -15.99 -8.95 -18.42
N GLU A 142 -15.44 -9.93 -17.69
CA GLU A 142 -16.20 -10.89 -16.90
C GLU A 142 -16.92 -10.22 -15.72
N PHE A 143 -16.19 -9.38 -14.97
CA PHE A 143 -16.70 -8.72 -13.76
C PHE A 143 -17.85 -7.75 -14.05
N LEU A 144 -17.87 -7.12 -15.23
CA LEU A 144 -18.95 -6.23 -15.63
C LEU A 144 -20.21 -6.95 -16.16
N LYS A 145 -20.09 -8.24 -16.50
CA LYS A 145 -21.22 -9.06 -16.98
C LYS A 145 -21.96 -9.78 -15.85
N LYS A 146 -21.28 -10.01 -14.73
CA LYS A 146 -21.83 -10.63 -13.51
C LYS A 146 -22.41 -9.57 -12.58
#